data_AF-A0A8R7U267-F1
#
_entry.id   AF-A0A8R7U267-F1
#
_cell.length_a   1.000
_cell.length_b   1.000
_cell.length_c   1.000
_cell.angle_alpha   90.00
_cell.angle_beta   90.00
_cell.angle_gamma   90.00
#
_symmetry.space_group_name_H-M   'P 1'
#
loop_
_entity.id
_entity.type
_entity.pdbx_description
1 polymer ?
#
loop_
_entity_poly.entity_id
_entity_poly.type
_entity_poly.pdbx_seq_one_letter_code
_entity_poly.pdbx_strand_id
1 'polypeptide(L)' 'MYSTEKRGKREVMSRPQWKVVIQFLVVILYDTLVGESEYVDDHRSSMTDVKLNGRLNKCSVISPRLDLGDRVLECKAAPL' A
#
# COMPACT_ATOMS: atom_id res chain seq x y z
N MET A 1 -3.35 -2.64 6.67
CA MET A 1 -1.95 -2.18 6.81
C MET A 1 -1.82 -1.20 7.97
N TYR A 2 -2.30 0.05 7.87
CA TYR A 2 -2.13 1.02 8.96
C TYR A 2 -2.69 0.59 10.34
N SER A 3 -3.92 0.07 10.39
CA SER A 3 -4.54 -0.39 11.65
C SER A 3 -3.81 -1.57 12.27
N THR A 4 -3.28 -2.47 11.44
CA THR A 4 -2.52 -3.65 11.88
C THR A 4 -1.11 -3.29 12.35
N GLU A 5 -0.43 -2.35 11.67
CA GLU A 5 0.85 -1.79 12.12
C GLU A 5 0.70 -1.12 13.49
N LYS A 6 -0.34 -0.29 13.67
CA LYS A 6 -0.65 0.34 14.96
C LYS A 6 -0.93 -0.64 16.08
N ARG A 7 -1.42 -1.84 15.75
CA ARG A 7 -1.62 -2.94 16.69
C ARG A 7 -0.35 -3.76 16.94
N GLY A 8 0.77 -3.42 16.30
CA GLY A 8 2.04 -4.14 16.42
C GLY A 8 2.07 -5.51 15.74
N LYS A 9 1.11 -5.80 14.86
CA LYS A 9 1.10 -7.05 14.09
C LYS A 9 2.10 -6.95 12.95
N ARG A 10 2.89 -8.00 12.77
CA ARG A 10 3.92 -8.07 11.73
C ARG A 10 3.39 -8.53 10.37
N GLU A 11 2.13 -8.96 10.30
CA GLU A 11 1.54 -9.51 9.08
C GLU A 11 0.11 -9.03 8.88
N VAL A 12 -0.26 -8.82 7.62
CA VAL A 12 -1.59 -8.42 7.18
C VAL A 12 -2.01 -9.29 6.02
N MET A 13 -3.10 -10.01 6.26
CA MET A 13 -3.86 -10.65 5.21
C MET A 13 -4.79 -9.62 4.58
N SER A 14 -4.55 -9.29 3.31
CA SER A 14 -5.44 -8.47 2.50
C SER A 14 -6.15 -9.36 1.50
N ARG A 15 -7.46 -9.17 1.31
CA ARG A 15 -8.27 -9.91 0.32
C ARG A 15 -8.72 -9.01 -0.84
N PRO A 16 -7.82 -8.33 -1.58
CA PRO A 16 -8.21 -7.47 -2.67
C PRO A 16 -8.41 -8.29 -3.95
N GLN A 17 -9.49 -8.01 -4.69
CA GLN A 17 -9.75 -8.59 -6.01
C GLN A 17 -9.26 -7.72 -7.18
N TRP A 18 -8.62 -6.58 -6.88
CA TRP A 18 -8.35 -5.54 -7.87
C TRP A 18 -6.86 -5.34 -8.11
N LYS A 19 -6.47 -5.37 -9.38
CA LYS A 19 -5.09 -5.20 -9.86
C LYS A 19 -4.39 -3.94 -9.34
N VAL A 20 -5.14 -2.87 -9.14
CA VAL A 20 -4.62 -1.58 -8.64
C VAL A 20 -3.98 -1.73 -7.25
N VAL A 21 -4.54 -2.58 -6.37
CA VAL A 21 -3.99 -2.77 -5.02
C VAL A 21 -2.63 -3.47 -5.08
N ILE A 22 -2.49 -4.47 -5.94
CA ILE A 22 -1.24 -5.20 -6.17
C ILE A 22 -0.16 -4.24 -6.71
N GLN A 23 -0.51 -3.44 -7.72
CA GLN A 23 0.39 -2.43 -8.28
C GLN A 23 0.81 -1.38 -7.23
N PHE A 24 -0.10 -0.99 -6.35
CA PHE A 24 0.20 -0.05 -5.27
C PHE A 24 1.17 -0.65 -4.24
N LEU A 25 1.00 -1.92 -3.88
CA LEU A 25 1.94 -2.63 -3.00
C LEU A 25 3.33 -2.68 -3.60
N VAL A 26 3.45 -2.96 -4.90
CA VAL A 26 4.75 -2.96 -5.61
C VAL A 26 5.46 -1.60 -5.48
N VAL A 27 4.76 -0.48 -5.65
CA VAL A 27 5.34 0.87 -5.48
C VAL A 27 5.82 1.10 -4.04
N ILE A 28 5.08 0.66 -3.04
CA ILE A 28 5.46 0.81 -1.62
C ILE A 28 6.66 -0.07 -1.26
N LEU A 29 6.79 -1.26 -1.86
CA LEU A 29 7.96 -2.13 -1.67
C LEU A 29 9.26 -1.47 -2.13
N TYR A 30 9.22 -0.74 -3.25
CA TYR A 30 10.39 0.00 -3.75
C TYR A 30 10.88 1.07 -2.77
N ASP A 31 9.97 1.68 -2.01
CA ASP A 31 10.28 2.73 -1.03
C ASP A 31 10.71 2.17 0.35
N THR A 32 10.84 0.84 0.50
CA THR A 32 11.22 0.11 1.73
C THR A 32 10.32 0.33 2.96
N LEU A 33 9.15 0.94 2.78
CA LEU A 33 8.20 1.22 3.86
C LEU A 33 7.56 -0.05 4.43
N VAL A 34 7.45 -1.11 3.62
CA VAL A 34 6.79 -2.38 3.93
C VAL A 34 7.72 -3.54 3.57
N GLY A 35 7.62 -4.66 4.30
CA GLY A 35 8.42 -5.86 4.04
C GLY A 35 7.87 -6.67 2.86
N GLU A 36 8.28 -7.92 2.74
CA GLU A 36 7.86 -8.79 1.62
C GLU A 36 6.34 -8.95 1.55
N SER A 37 5.78 -8.92 0.33
CA SER A 37 4.38 -9.28 0.10
C SER A 37 4.29 -10.48 -0.83
N GLU A 38 3.47 -11.45 -0.49
CA GLU A 38 3.20 -12.65 -1.27
C GLU A 38 1.77 -12.60 -1.82
N TYR A 39 1.62 -12.81 -3.12
CA TYR A 39 0.32 -12.91 -3.76
C TYR A 39 -0.07 -14.38 -3.89
N VAL A 40 -1.20 -14.75 -3.29
CA VAL A 40 -1.78 -16.09 -3.31
C VAL A 40 -3.03 -16.07 -4.19
N ASP A 41 -3.03 -16.88 -5.25
CA ASP A 41 -4.15 -17.03 -6.19
C ASP A 41 -4.87 -18.35 -5.99
N ASP A 42 -6.00 -18.32 -5.28
CA ASP A 42 -6.88 -19.48 -5.09
C ASP A 42 -8.02 -19.56 -6.12
N HIS A 43 -7.97 -18.79 -7.22
CA HIS A 43 -9.02 -18.62 -8.25
C HIS A 43 -10.40 -18.14 -7.74
N ARG A 44 -10.64 -18.17 -6.44
CA ARG A 44 -11.90 -17.83 -5.78
C ARG A 44 -11.83 -16.49 -5.06
N SER A 45 -10.68 -16.24 -4.45
CA SER A 45 -10.36 -14.97 -3.80
C SER A 45 -8.86 -14.80 -3.84
N SER A 46 -8.39 -13.91 -4.70
CA SER A 46 -7.02 -13.42 -4.63
C SER A 46 -6.77 -12.82 -3.25
N MET A 47 -5.68 -13.24 -2.64
CA MET A 47 -5.25 -12.79 -1.34
C MET A 47 -3.81 -12.34 -1.42
N THR A 48 -3.45 -11.35 -0.63
CA THR A 48 -2.08 -10.90 -0.52
C THR A 48 -1.71 -10.84 0.94
N ASP A 49 -0.73 -11.64 1.33
CA ASP A 49 -0.10 -11.58 2.63
C ASP A 49 1.03 -10.58 2.59
N VAL A 50 1.00 -9.62 3.50
CA VAL A 50 1.95 -8.52 3.55
C VAL A 50 2.67 -8.54 4.89
N LYS A 51 4.00 -8.71 4.85
CA LYS A 51 4.86 -8.57 6.03
C LYS A 51 5.16 -7.10 6.28
N LEU A 52 5.03 -6.71 7.53
CA LEU A 52 5.20 -5.35 8.02
C LEU A 52 6.51 -5.23 8.80
N ASN A 53 7.30 -4.20 8.48
CA ASN A 53 8.62 -3.97 9.08
C ASN A 53 8.60 -2.95 10.24
N GLY A 54 7.43 -2.42 10.62
CA GLY A 54 7.30 -1.44 11.71
C GLY A 54 7.65 0.00 11.33
N ARG A 55 7.87 0.27 10.04
CA ARG A 55 8.23 1.60 9.50
C ARG A 55 7.02 2.36 8.94
N LEU A 56 5.85 1.74 8.92
CA LEU A 56 4.67 2.29 8.25
C LEU A 56 3.96 3.35 9.12
N ASN A 57 4.19 4.63 8.82
CA ASN A 57 3.57 5.72 9.56
C ASN A 57 2.08 5.95 9.22
N LYS A 58 1.71 5.97 7.94
CA LYS A 58 0.31 6.12 7.48
C LYS A 58 0.17 5.63 6.03
N CYS A 59 -0.89 4.86 5.76
CA CYS A 59 -1.32 4.54 4.40
C CYS A 59 -2.80 4.89 4.25
N SER A 60 -3.11 5.80 3.33
CA SER A 60 -4.46 6.22 3.02
C SER A 60 -4.67 6.31 1.52
N VAL A 61 -5.89 6.06 1.07
CA VAL A 61 -6.30 6.26 -0.31
C VAL A 61 -6.83 7.69 -0.47
N ILE A 62 -6.51 8.33 -1.60
CA ILE A 62 -7.10 9.62 -1.98
C ILE A 62 -8.40 9.34 -2.74
N SER A 63 -9.50 9.92 -2.30
CA SER A 63 -10.80 9.79 -2.94
C SER A 63 -11.54 11.12 -2.88
N PRO A 64 -12.05 11.66 -4.01
CA PRO A 64 -12.06 11.12 -5.38
C PRO A 64 -10.67 11.08 -6.05
N ARG A 65 -10.53 10.33 -7.15
CA ARG A 65 -9.31 10.36 -7.98
C ARG A 65 -9.27 11.70 -8.72
N LEU A 66 -8.26 12.50 -8.43
CA LEU A 66 -8.09 13.82 -9.02
C LEU A 66 -7.10 13.71 -10.19
N ASP A 67 -7.48 14.24 -11.34
CA ASP A 67 -6.55 14.46 -12.45
C ASP A 67 -5.66 15.64 -12.08
N LEU A 68 -4.40 15.35 -11.74
CA LEU A 68 -3.41 16.36 -11.39
C LEU A 68 -2.64 16.74 -12.67
N GLY A 69 -2.79 17.98 -13.13
CA GLY A 69 -1.89 18.55 -14.14
C GLY A 69 -0.50 18.85 -13.58
N ASP A 70 0.48 19.04 -14.47
CA ASP A 70 1.92 19.11 -14.12
C ASP A 70 2.27 20.12 -13.02
N ARG A 71 1.55 21.25 -12.95
CA ARG A 71 1.85 22.33 -12.00
C ARG A 71 1.47 22.05 -10.55
N VAL A 72 0.64 21.03 -10.26
CA VAL A 72 0.09 20.80 -8.91
C VAL A 72 0.99 19.87 -8.07
N LEU A 73 1.81 19.05 -8.73
CA LEU A 73 2.67 18.07 -8.04
C LEU A 73 3.76 18.75 -7.20
N GLU A 74 4.33 19.85 -7.67
CA GLU A 74 5.39 20.59 -6.94
C GLU A 74 4.90 21.20 -5.63
N CYS A 75 3.63 21.64 -5.56
CA CYS A 75 3.10 22.28 -4.35
C CYS A 75 2.72 21.28 -3.24
N LYS A 76 2.57 19.99 -3.56
CA LYS A 76 2.16 18.95 -2.59
C LYS A 76 3.27 17.98 -2.24
N ALA A 77 4.29 17.85 -3.10
CA ALA A 77 5.53 17.20 -2.75
C ALA A 77 6.35 18.18 -1.88
N ALA A 78 6.06 18.22 -0.58
CA ALA A 78 7.02 18.82 0.35
C ALA A 78 8.33 18.05 0.20
N PRO A 79 9.45 18.70 -0.16
CA PRO A 79 10.75 18.05 -0.13
C PRO A 79 11.03 17.71 1.34
N LEU A 80 11.32 16.44 1.62
CA LEU A 80 11.94 16.01 2.87
C LEU A 80 13.35 16.59 2.97
#